data_AF-A0AAE2A8Z3-F1
#
_entry.id   AF-A0AAE2A8Z3-F1
#
_cell.length_a   1.000
_cell.length_b   1.000
_cell.length_c   1.000
_cell.angle_alpha   90.00
_cell.angle_beta   90.00
_cell.angle_gamma   90.00
#
_symmetry.space_group_name_H-M   'P 1'
#
loop_
_entity.id
_entity.type
_entity.pdbx_description
1 polymer ?
#
loop_
_entity_poly.entity_id
_entity_poly.type
_entity_poly.pdbx_seq_one_letter_code
_entity_poly.pdbx_strand_id
1 'polypeptide(L)' 'MEKQCVPRNELLDPDMPPIIFCINPDDPIIKHIKAGQKVTYDLVRGDNGQFYAVDIRLAQD' A
#
# COMPACT_ATOMS: atom_id res chain seq x y z
N MET A 1 14.49 -6.91 -22.25
CA MET A 1 13.76 -6.13 -21.23
C MET A 1 13.90 -6.87 -19.93
N GLU A 2 14.87 -6.48 -19.11
CA GLU A 2 15.13 -7.12 -17.82
C GLU A 2 14.09 -6.64 -16.81
N LYS A 3 13.46 -7.60 -16.11
CA LYS A 3 12.55 -7.30 -15.00
C LYS A 3 13.43 -6.99 -13.80
N GLN A 4 13.47 -5.72 -13.39
CA GLN A 4 14.21 -5.31 -12.20
C GLN A 4 13.47 -5.82 -10.96
N CYS A 5 14.01 -6.86 -10.33
CA CYS A 5 13.58 -7.35 -9.04
C CYS A 5 14.32 -6.56 -7.95
N VAL A 6 13.68 -5.58 -7.34
CA VAL A 6 14.25 -4.88 -6.17
C VAL A 6 14.01 -5.68 -4.89
N PRO A 7 15.03 -5.87 -4.04
CA PRO A 7 14.89 -6.60 -2.78
C PRO A 7 14.02 -5.80 -1.79
N ARG A 8 13.22 -6.54 -1.01
CA ARG A 8 12.21 -6.06 -0.03
C ARG A 8 12.71 -5.02 1.01
N ASN A 9 14.02 -4.76 1.09
CA ASN A 9 14.63 -3.79 2.00
C ASN A 9 14.85 -2.40 1.38
N GLU A 10 14.52 -2.18 0.10
CA GLU A 10 14.25 -0.83 -0.44
C GLU A 10 12.84 -0.38 -0.05
N LEU A 11 12.49 -0.57 1.23
CA LEU A 11 11.30 0.00 1.84
C LEU A 11 11.50 1.51 1.79
N LEU A 12 10.79 2.16 0.86
CA LEU A 12 10.38 3.56 0.84
C LEU A 12 11.44 4.50 1.42
N ASP A 13 12.07 5.32 0.57
CA ASP A 13 12.89 6.48 0.96
C ASP A 13 12.46 6.98 2.35
N PRO A 14 13.31 7.00 3.39
CA PRO A 14 12.86 7.36 4.75
C PRO A 14 12.25 8.76 4.82
N ASP A 15 12.47 9.58 3.78
CA ASP A 15 11.84 10.88 3.54
C ASP A 15 10.46 10.80 2.85
N MET A 16 10.05 9.62 2.38
CA MET A 16 8.74 9.37 1.79
C MET A 16 7.71 9.27 2.91
N PRO A 17 6.73 10.21 2.95
CA PRO A 17 5.71 10.19 3.97
C PRO A 17 4.90 8.88 3.89
N PRO A 18 4.38 8.38 5.02
CA PRO A 18 3.56 7.18 5.02
C PRO A 18 2.36 7.37 4.08
N ILE A 19 2.10 6.37 3.23
CA ILE A 19 0.92 6.36 2.37
C ILE A 19 -0.30 6.02 3.22
N ILE A 20 -1.29 6.91 3.20
CA ILE A 20 -2.51 6.78 3.99
C ILE A 20 -3.56 6.01 3.18
N PHE A 21 -4.28 5.10 3.84
CA PHE A 21 -5.48 4.47 3.30
C PHE A 21 -6.60 4.47 4.34
N CYS A 22 -7.85 4.46 3.87
CA CYS A 22 -9.04 4.34 4.70
C CYS A 22 -9.76 3.05 4.35
N ILE A 23 -10.18 2.28 5.35
CA ILE A 23 -10.99 1.07 5.17
C ILE A 23 -12.34 1.31 5.81
N ASN A 24 -13.42 1.01 5.09
CA ASN A 24 -14.75 0.99 5.67
C ASN A 24 -14.81 -0.10 6.76
N PRO A 25 -15.35 0.18 7.95
CA PRO A 25 -15.36 -0.79 9.04
C PRO A 25 -16.13 -2.08 8.70
N ASP A 26 -17.07 -2.01 7.76
CA ASP A 26 -17.85 -3.14 7.26
C ASP A 26 -17.12 -3.96 6.17
N ASP A 27 -15.99 -3.49 5.66
CA ASP A 27 -15.23 -4.19 4.62
C ASP A 27 -14.59 -5.47 5.21
N PRO A 28 -14.86 -6.67 4.63
CA PRO A 28 -14.30 -7.92 5.11
C PRO A 28 -12.76 -7.91 5.23
N ILE A 29 -12.06 -7.12 4.42
CA ILE A 29 -10.60 -7.05 4.44
C ILE A 29 -10.04 -6.60 5.80
N ILE A 30 -10.80 -5.84 6.59
CA ILE A 30 -10.38 -5.36 7.92
C ILE A 30 -10.06 -6.52 8.89
N LYS A 31 -10.67 -7.69 8.67
CA LYS A 31 -10.44 -8.90 9.48
C LYS A 31 -9.13 -9.61 9.10
N HIS A 32 -8.59 -9.31 7.92
CA HIS A 32 -7.47 -10.03 7.33
C HIS A 32 -6.20 -9.19 7.22
N ILE A 33 -6.31 -7.87 7.11
CA ILE A 33 -5.17 -6.95 7.14
C ILE A 33 -4.57 -6.87 8.55
N LYS A 34 -3.25 -7.03 8.64
CA LYS A 34 -2.46 -6.91 9.87
C LYS A 34 -1.15 -6.18 9.59
N ALA A 35 -0.63 -5.50 10.60
CA ALA A 35 0.68 -4.86 10.52
C ALA A 35 1.76 -5.86 10.10
N GLY A 36 2.64 -5.45 9.19
CA GLY A 36 3.72 -6.29 8.65
C GLY A 36 3.33 -7.20 7.47
N GLN A 37 2.04 -7.31 7.15
CA GLN A 37 1.61 -8.03 5.93
C GLN A 37 1.83 -7.19 4.68
N LYS A 38 2.10 -7.88 3.56
CA LYS A 38 2.17 -7.26 2.24
C LYS A 38 0.76 -7.09 1.66
N VAL A 39 0.56 -5.95 1.01
CA VAL A 39 -0.66 -5.63 0.28
C VAL A 39 -0.28 -5.06 -1.08
N THR A 40 -1.19 -5.17 -2.04
CA THR A 40 -1.18 -4.40 -3.28
C THR A 40 -2.22 -3.30 -3.18
N TYR A 41 -1.96 -2.18 -3.84
CA TYR A 41 -2.83 -1.01 -3.85
C TYR A 41 -2.60 -0.23 -5.14
N ASP A 42 -3.60 0.56 -5.53
CA ASP A 42 -3.45 1.62 -6.51
C ASP A 42 -3.10 2.92 -5.79
N LEU A 43 -2.17 3.70 -6.35
CA LEU A 43 -1.75 4.97 -5.80
C LEU A 43 -2.47 6.12 -6.53
N VAL A 44 -3.20 6.94 -5.78
CA VAL A 44 -3.90 8.11 -6.31
C VAL A 44 -3.42 9.39 -5.63
N ARG A 45 -3.37 10.49 -6.37
CA ARG A 45 -3.05 11.81 -5.81
C ARG A 45 -4.34 12.53 -5.46
N GLY A 46 -4.52 12.87 -4.19
CA GLY A 46 -5.66 13.65 -3.72
C GLY A 46 -5.52 15.15 -4.04
N ASP A 47 -6.63 15.89 -3.88
CA ASP A 47 -6.69 17.32 -4.22
C ASP A 47 -5.77 18.19 -3.32
N ASN A 48 -5.43 17.68 -2.13
CA ASN A 48 -4.44 18.29 -1.24
C ASN A 48 -2.99 18.00 -1.64
N GLY A 49 -2.78 17.34 -2.79
CA GLY A 49 -1.48 16.98 -3.32
C GLY A 49 -0.82 15.76 -2.68
N GLN A 50 -1.43 15.16 -1.66
CA GLN A 50 -0.93 13.94 -0.99
C GLN A 50 -1.28 12.68 -1.77
N PHE A 51 -0.51 11.62 -1.57
CA PHE A 51 -0.80 10.31 -2.15
C PHE A 51 -1.61 9.45 -1.17
N TYR A 52 -2.58 8.74 -1.72
CA TYR A 52 -3.44 7.80 -1.01
C TYR A 52 -3.39 6.44 -1.68
N ALA A 53 -3.42 5.38 -0.86
CA ALA A 53 -3.61 4.02 -1.34
C ALA A 53 -5.11 3.71 -1.40
N VAL A 54 -5.56 3.21 -2.55
CA VAL A 54 -6.93 2.73 -2.80
C VAL A 54 -6.89 1.30 -3.36
N ASP A 55 -8.05 0.65 -3.39
CA ASP A 55 -8.19 -0.74 -3.84
C ASP A 55 -7.18 -1.70 -3.17
N ILE A 56 -7.09 -1.60 -1.83
CA ILE A 56 -6.15 -2.41 -1.05
C ILE A 56 -6.57 -3.88 -1.15
N ARG A 57 -5.62 -4.74 -1.53
CA ARG A 57 -5.79 -6.18 -1.63
C ARG A 57 -4.63 -6.88 -0.94
N LEU A 58 -4.89 -8.01 -0.29
CA LEU A 58 -3.81 -8.83 0.26
C LEU A 58 -2.96 -9.35 -0.90
N ALA A 59 -1.64 -9.17 -0.80
CA ALA A 59 -0.73 -9.79 -1.75
C ALA A 59 -0.81 -11.31 -1.57
N GLN A 60 -1.11 -12.05 -2.63
CA GLN A 60 -0.89 -13.49 -2.65
C GLN A 60 0.61 -13.74 -2.75
N ASP A 61 1.13 -14.67 -1.94
CA ASP A 61 2.54 -15.09 -1.99
C ASP A 61 2.91 -15.76 -3.31
#